data_AF-A0A1Q8YAL0-F1
#
_entry.id   AF-A0A1Q8YAL0-F1
#
_cell.length_a   1.000
_cell.length_b   1.000
_cell.length_c   1.000
_cell.angle_alpha   90.00
_cell.angle_beta   90.00
_cell.angle_gamma   90.00
#
_symmetry.space_group_name_H-M   'P 1'
#
loop_
_entity.id
_entity.type
_entity.pdbx_description
1 polymer ?
#
loop_
_entity_poly.entity_id
_entity_poly.type
_entity_poly.pdbx_seq_one_letter_code
_entity_poly.pdbx_strand_id
1 'polypeptide(L)' 'MRGPGTNTSPKAVRFDDDTLWVSLCDGRTIAAPLAWFPRLLDAAPE' A
#
# COMPACT_ATOMS: atom_id res chain seq x y z
N MET A 1 14.28 14.16 21.47
CA MET A 1 14.59 12.79 20.99
C MET A 1 13.46 12.33 20.09
N ARG A 2 13.65 12.26 18.75
CA ARG A 2 12.69 11.53 17.90
C ARG A 2 12.81 10.05 18.28
N GLY A 3 11.71 9.38 18.59
CA GLY A 3 11.70 7.93 18.81
C GLY A 3 12.28 7.19 17.59
N PRO A 4 12.68 5.91 17.73
CA PRO A 4 13.30 5.15 16.63
C PRO A 4 12.47 5.36 15.35
N GLY A 5 13.09 5.99 14.36
CA GLY A 5 12.40 6.53 13.20
C GLY A 5 11.82 5.41 12.37
N THR A 6 10.58 5.00 12.64
CA THR A 6 9.81 4.16 11.73
C THR A 6 9.46 5.04 10.54
N ASN A 7 10.30 4.99 9.51
CA ASN A 7 10.06 5.73 8.27
C ASN A 7 8.86 5.10 7.56
N THR A 8 7.66 5.61 7.84
CA THR A 8 6.39 5.09 7.31
C THR A 8 6.06 5.61 5.92
N SER A 9 7.04 6.22 5.22
CA SER A 9 6.83 6.63 3.83
C SER A 9 6.71 5.40 2.92
N PRO A 10 5.83 5.45 1.90
CA PRO A 10 5.68 4.37 0.95
C PRO A 10 6.93 4.27 0.07
N LYS A 11 7.37 3.04 -0.15
CA LYS A 11 8.51 2.67 -1.00
C LYS A 11 8.05 2.09 -2.34
N ALA A 12 7.00 1.28 -2.34
CA ALA A 12 6.44 0.65 -3.53
C ALA A 12 4.96 0.30 -3.34
N VAL A 13 4.22 0.20 -4.44
CA VAL A 13 2.82 -0.19 -4.50
C VAL A 13 2.64 -1.30 -5.53
N ARG A 14 1.84 -2.31 -5.20
CA ARG A 14 1.41 -3.35 -6.14
C ARG A 14 -0.03 -3.78 -5.86
N PHE A 15 -0.62 -4.45 -6.82
CA PHE A 15 -1.99 -4.93 -6.79
C PHE A 15 -2.04 -6.40 -7.17
N ASP A 16 -2.85 -7.16 -6.46
CA ASP A 16 -3.33 -8.48 -6.89
C ASP A 16 -4.86 -8.38 -7.08
N ASP A 17 -5.56 -9.50 -7.34
CA ASP A 17 -6.98 -9.51 -7.76
C ASP A 17 -7.93 -8.72 -6.84
N ASP A 18 -7.70 -8.71 -5.52
CA ASP A 18 -8.59 -8.06 -4.55
C ASP A 18 -7.87 -7.16 -3.54
N THR A 19 -6.53 -7.08 -3.57
CA THR A 19 -5.73 -6.45 -2.51
C THR A 19 -4.73 -5.43 -3.05
N LEU A 20 -4.71 -4.25 -2.43
CA LEU A 20 -3.67 -3.23 -2.53
C LEU A 20 -2.57 -3.52 -1.49
N TRP A 21 -1.32 -3.57 -1.96
CA TRP A 21 -0.15 -3.74 -1.12
C TRP A 21 0.75 -2.50 -1.16
N VAL A 22 1.13 -2.00 0.02
CA VAL A 22 2.07 -0.89 0.16
C VAL A 22 3.27 -1.33 0.98
N SER A 23 4.45 -1.33 0.36
CA SER A 23 5.71 -1.56 1.06
C SER A 23 6.22 -0.24 1.64
N LEU A 24 6.59 -0.21 2.92
CA LEU A 24 7.11 0.97 3.59
C LEU A 24 8.64 0.98 3.60
N CYS A 25 9.23 2.16 3.73
CA CYS A 25 10.69 2.32 3.84
C CYS A 25 11.29 1.63 5.07
N ASP A 26 10.49 1.41 6.12
CA ASP A 26 10.89 0.69 7.33
C ASP A 26 10.80 -0.85 7.22
N GLY A 27 10.49 -1.39 6.04
CA GLY A 27 10.46 -2.82 5.76
C GLY A 27 9.12 -3.50 6.06
N ARG A 28 8.13 -2.79 6.59
CA ARG A 28 6.77 -3.31 6.77
C ARG A 28 5.99 -3.28 5.46
N THR A 29 4.93 -4.09 5.43
CA THR A 29 3.94 -4.09 4.34
C THR A 29 2.55 -3.89 4.91
N ILE A 30 1.77 -3.01 4.29
CA ILE A 30 0.36 -2.77 4.58
C ILE A 30 -0.47 -3.41 3.46
N ALA A 31 -1.55 -4.11 3.84
CA ALA A 31 -2.54 -4.67 2.93
C ALA A 31 -3.90 -4.00 3.16
N ALA A 32 -4.60 -3.67 2.08
CA ALA A 32 -5.97 -3.16 2.12
C ALA A 32 -6.80 -3.75 0.97
N PRO A 33 -8.06 -4.15 1.21
CA PRO A 33 -8.94 -4.60 0.14
C PRO A 33 -9.20 -3.49 -0.90
N LEU A 34 -9.15 -3.84 -2.20
CA LEU A 34 -9.51 -2.96 -3.31
C LEU A 34 -10.96 -2.47 -3.22
N ALA A 35 -11.84 -3.27 -2.62
CA ALA A 35 -13.23 -2.92 -2.38
C ALA A 35 -13.43 -1.63 -1.57
N TRP A 36 -12.41 -1.18 -0.82
CA TRP A 36 -12.44 0.10 -0.11
C TRP A 36 -12.21 1.32 -1.02
N PHE A 37 -11.72 1.09 -2.24
CA PHE A 37 -11.39 2.12 -3.22
C PHE A 37 -12.17 1.86 -4.52
N PRO A 38 -13.47 2.23 -4.59
CA PRO A 38 -14.34 1.83 -5.71
C PRO A 38 -13.82 2.19 -7.10
N ARG A 39 -13.13 3.33 -7.22
CA ARG A 39 -12.53 3.77 -8.49
C ARG A 39 -11.34 2.91 -8.92
N LEU A 40 -10.62 2.35 -7.96
CA LEU A 40 -9.47 1.48 -8.21
C LEU A 40 -9.91 0.04 -8.44
N LEU A 41 -10.98 -0.39 -7.76
CA LEU A 41 -11.63 -1.68 -8.01
C LEU A 41 -12.13 -1.80 -9.46
N ASP A 42 -12.65 -0.72 -10.04
CA ASP A 42 -13.17 -0.67 -11.41
C ASP A 42 -12.10 -0.30 -12.46
N ALA A 43 -10.82 -0.20 -12.07
CA ALA A 43 -9.75 0.21 -12.96
C ALA A 43 -9.24 -0.97 -13.81
N ALA A 44 -8.89 -0.69 -15.08
CA ALA A 44 -8.13 -1.59 -15.92
C ALA A 44 -6.63 -1.21 -15.90
N PRO A 45 -5.72 -2.18 -16.12
CA PRO A 45 -4.31 -1.89 -16.43
C PRO A 45 -4.18 -0.94 -17.63
N GLU A 46 -3.10 -0.15 -17.68
CA GLU A 46 -2.85 0.79 -18.78
C GLU A 46 -2.68 0.16 -20.17
#